data_AF-E5R0M6-F1
#
_entry.id   AF-E5R0M6-F1
#
_cell.length_a   1.000
_cell.length_b   1.000
_cell.length_c   1.000
_cell.angle_alpha   90.00
_cell.angle_beta   90.00
_cell.angle_gamma   90.00
#
_symmetry.space_group_name_H-M   'P 1'
#
loop_
_entity.id
_entity.type
_entity.pdbx_description
1 polymer ?
#
loop_
_entity_poly.entity_id
_entity_poly.type
_entity_poly.pdbx_seq_one_letter_code
_entity_poly.pdbx_strand_id
1 'polypeptide(L)'
;MAIETSPTPAPVAVTNSCIDTKMIAIHAKEAKPEVTDATKPTNEKENTEEGLFSPSYISPDVVALLPENYTLRPLRRSDYQNGFLDVLSVLTKVGEFTTELWNERYDWMAKRNDEYYILVICDGTGRVVGTGSLIVERKFIHAAGLVGHIEDIAIESNQQGKKLGLRMIHALDYVAKEVGCYKSILDCSEANEGFYLKCGFKRAGLEMAHYY
;
A
#
# COMPACT_ATOMS: atom_id res chain seq x y z
N MET A 1 -21.69 -10.32 -50.94
CA MET A 1 -22.49 -9.08 -50.78
C MET A 1 -22.94 -9.03 -49.33
N ALA A 2 -22.14 -8.38 -48.49
CA ALA A 2 -22.49 -7.83 -47.17
C ALA A 2 -21.20 -7.15 -46.69
N ILE A 3 -21.23 -5.82 -46.67
CA ILE A 3 -20.14 -4.92 -46.29
C ILE A 3 -20.47 -4.52 -44.85
N GLU A 4 -19.68 -4.98 -43.89
CA GLU A 4 -19.78 -4.50 -42.50
C GLU A 4 -18.78 -3.37 -42.28
N THR A 5 -19.33 -2.18 -42.05
CA THR A 5 -18.60 -0.94 -41.74
C THR A 5 -18.34 -0.87 -40.24
N SER A 6 -17.08 -0.74 -39.85
CA SER A 6 -16.65 -0.42 -38.49
C SER A 6 -17.10 0.99 -38.06
N PRO A 7 -17.59 1.20 -36.83
CA PRO A 7 -17.87 2.55 -36.35
C PRO A 7 -16.57 3.28 -35.92
N THR A 8 -16.46 4.52 -36.37
CA THR A 8 -15.45 5.53 -36.03
C THR A 8 -15.69 6.08 -34.61
N PRO A 9 -14.65 6.44 -33.83
CA PRO A 9 -14.83 7.03 -32.50
C PRO A 9 -15.31 8.49 -32.57
N ALA A 10 -16.19 8.87 -31.63
CA ALA A 10 -16.65 10.25 -31.46
C ALA A 10 -15.61 11.11 -30.71
N PRO A 11 -15.44 12.41 -31.05
CA PRO A 11 -14.54 13.31 -30.34
C PRO A 11 -15.24 14.13 -29.23
N VAL A 12 -14.49 14.32 -28.12
CA VAL A 12 -14.28 15.52 -27.27
C VAL A 12 -15.47 16.43 -26.92
N ALA A 13 -15.59 16.75 -25.61
CA ALA A 13 -16.03 18.09 -25.19
C ALA A 13 -15.26 18.56 -23.94
N VAL A 14 -14.45 19.60 -24.15
CA VAL A 14 -13.89 20.51 -23.14
C VAL A 14 -14.89 21.64 -22.96
N THR A 15 -15.24 21.99 -21.73
CA THR A 15 -15.79 23.34 -21.43
C THR A 15 -15.27 23.84 -20.08
N ASN A 16 -14.35 24.82 -20.15
CA ASN A 16 -14.07 25.75 -19.07
C ASN A 16 -15.20 26.79 -19.00
N SER A 17 -15.60 27.18 -17.79
CA SER A 17 -16.34 28.43 -17.57
C SER A 17 -15.75 29.21 -16.39
N CYS A 18 -15.37 30.44 -16.71
CA CYS A 18 -14.75 31.45 -15.86
C CYS A 18 -15.65 31.89 -14.68
N ILE A 19 -15.01 32.27 -13.56
CA ILE A 19 -15.58 33.23 -12.61
C ILE A 19 -14.47 34.22 -12.28
N ASP A 20 -14.72 35.49 -12.58
CA ASP A 20 -13.83 36.62 -12.36
C ASP A 20 -14.62 37.66 -11.57
N THR A 21 -14.24 37.93 -10.32
CA THR A 21 -14.65 39.14 -9.60
C THR A 21 -13.51 39.59 -8.69
N LYS A 22 -12.85 40.68 -9.08
CA LYS A 22 -11.89 41.46 -8.28
C LYS A 22 -12.62 42.45 -7.35
N MET A 23 -11.80 43.00 -6.44
CA MET A 23 -11.91 44.30 -5.73
C MET A 23 -12.39 44.18 -4.27
N ILE A 24 -11.80 44.77 -3.23
CA ILE A 24 -10.79 45.83 -3.03
C ILE A 24 -10.18 45.66 -1.62
N ALA A 25 -8.90 46.05 -1.45
CA ALA A 25 -8.19 46.09 -0.18
C ALA A 25 -8.37 47.42 0.58
N ILE A 26 -8.31 47.39 1.91
CA ILE A 26 -7.98 48.56 2.75
C ILE A 26 -7.17 48.12 3.97
N HIS A 27 -6.05 48.80 4.18
CA HIS A 27 -5.09 48.66 5.28
C HIS A 27 -5.60 49.31 6.58
N ALA A 28 -5.26 48.72 7.72
CA ALA A 28 -4.97 49.45 8.96
C ALA A 28 -3.90 48.68 9.77
N LYS A 29 -2.82 49.38 10.14
CA LYS A 29 -1.78 48.94 11.08
C LYS A 29 -2.25 49.25 12.51
N GLU A 30 -1.86 48.43 13.49
CA GLU A 30 -1.28 48.90 14.77
C GLU A 30 -0.72 47.74 15.63
N ALA A 31 0.01 48.12 16.68
CA ALA A 31 1.21 47.49 17.23
C ALA A 31 1.02 46.33 18.25
N LYS A 32 2.11 45.58 18.43
CA LYS A 32 2.37 44.54 19.45
C LYS A 32 2.38 45.11 20.88
N PRO A 33 2.17 44.25 21.87
CA PRO A 33 3.10 44.18 22.99
C PRO A 33 3.73 42.80 23.15
N GLU A 34 4.95 42.84 23.65
CA GLU A 34 5.89 41.77 23.92
C GLU A 34 5.66 41.23 25.34
N VAL A 35 5.49 39.91 25.49
CA VAL A 35 5.64 39.23 26.78
C VAL A 35 6.47 37.98 26.53
N THR A 36 7.68 38.01 27.06
CA THR A 36 8.61 36.88 27.16
C THR A 36 8.15 35.93 28.26
N ASP A 37 8.00 34.64 27.96
CA ASP A 37 8.16 33.60 28.98
C ASP A 37 8.80 32.35 28.37
N ALA A 38 9.61 31.69 29.19
CA ALA A 38 10.71 30.81 28.84
C ALA A 38 10.31 29.58 28.01
N THR A 39 10.98 29.39 26.87
CA THR A 39 10.93 28.16 26.10
C THR A 39 11.69 27.06 26.84
N LYS A 40 10.95 26.18 27.52
CA LYS A 40 11.42 24.85 27.93
C LYS A 40 11.64 24.04 26.63
N PRO A 41 12.73 23.29 26.47
CA PRO A 41 12.91 22.48 25.27
C PRO A 41 11.85 21.37 25.29
N THR A 42 10.84 21.50 24.43
CA THR A 42 9.98 20.40 24.06
C THR A 42 10.84 19.41 23.31
N ASN A 43 11.21 18.34 24.01
CA ASN A 43 11.72 17.14 23.39
C ASN A 43 10.58 16.57 22.55
N GLU A 44 10.45 17.05 21.31
CA GLU A 44 9.61 16.45 20.28
C GLU A 44 10.19 15.07 20.00
N LYS A 45 9.80 14.09 20.82
CA LYS A 45 9.81 12.71 20.38
C LYS A 45 8.88 12.70 19.17
N GLU A 46 9.45 12.60 17.97
CA GLU A 46 8.70 12.13 16.80
C GLU A 46 7.90 10.93 17.27
N ASN A 47 6.59 11.10 17.37
CA ASN A 47 5.68 10.06 17.79
C ASN A 47 5.55 9.12 16.59
N THR A 48 6.58 8.28 16.38
CA THR A 48 6.58 7.30 15.30
C THR A 48 5.54 6.25 15.67
N GLU A 49 4.33 6.40 15.12
CA GLU A 49 3.26 5.43 15.31
C GLU A 49 3.76 4.01 15.01
N GLU A 50 3.44 3.10 15.92
CA GLU A 50 3.81 1.70 15.81
C GLU A 50 3.10 1.04 14.64
N GLY A 51 3.83 0.22 13.88
CA GLY A 51 3.27 -0.54 12.77
C GLY A 51 2.51 -1.77 13.26
N LEU A 52 1.80 -2.43 12.34
CA LEU A 52 1.03 -3.65 12.58
C LEU A 52 1.89 -4.77 13.21
N PHE A 53 3.17 -4.82 12.83
CA PHE A 53 4.17 -5.74 13.35
C PHE A 53 5.54 -5.06 13.46
N SER A 54 6.51 -5.75 14.07
CA SER A 54 7.85 -5.22 14.29
C SER A 54 8.59 -4.89 12.97
N PRO A 55 9.22 -3.71 12.85
CA PRO A 55 10.01 -3.36 11.66
C PRO A 55 11.28 -4.20 11.50
N SER A 56 11.64 -5.04 12.49
CA SER A 56 12.76 -5.98 12.39
C SER A 56 12.59 -7.03 11.29
N TYR A 57 11.36 -7.29 10.86
CA TYR A 57 11.06 -8.18 9.74
C TYR A 57 11.20 -7.51 8.36
N ILE A 58 11.54 -6.22 8.29
CA ILE A 58 11.75 -5.52 7.02
C ILE A 58 13.17 -5.79 6.52
N SER A 59 13.28 -6.39 5.33
CA SER A 59 14.58 -6.68 4.71
C SER A 59 15.38 -5.39 4.48
N PRO A 60 16.58 -5.25 5.08
CA PRO A 60 17.42 -4.08 4.85
C PRO A 60 17.90 -3.99 3.39
N ASP A 61 18.14 -5.14 2.75
CA ASP A 61 18.56 -5.22 1.35
C ASP A 61 17.46 -4.74 0.41
N VAL A 62 16.19 -5.07 0.69
CA VAL A 62 15.07 -4.57 -0.12
C VAL A 62 14.90 -3.07 0.05
N VAL A 63 15.02 -2.55 1.28
CA VAL A 63 14.94 -1.12 1.57
C VAL A 63 16.04 -0.34 0.84
N ALA A 64 17.27 -0.85 0.85
CA ALA A 64 18.40 -0.23 0.14
C ALA A 64 18.22 -0.15 -1.39
N LEU A 65 17.31 -0.96 -1.96
CA LEU A 65 17.01 -1.01 -3.38
C LEU A 65 15.75 -0.23 -3.79
N LEU A 66 15.11 0.48 -2.85
CA LEU A 66 14.02 1.39 -3.16
C LEU A 66 14.54 2.66 -3.84
N PRO A 67 13.71 3.35 -4.65
CA PRO A 67 14.04 4.68 -5.14
C PRO A 67 14.25 5.66 -3.99
N GLU A 68 15.03 6.72 -4.23
CA GLU A 68 15.28 7.76 -3.24
C GLU A 68 13.97 8.33 -2.67
N ASN A 69 13.93 8.56 -1.36
CA ASN A 69 12.78 9.04 -0.59
C ASN A 69 11.58 8.08 -0.52
N TYR A 70 11.65 6.87 -1.08
CA TYR A 70 10.63 5.84 -0.83
C TYR A 70 10.95 5.09 0.44
N THR A 71 9.91 4.64 1.13
CA THR A 71 10.03 3.81 2.33
C THR A 71 9.20 2.55 2.18
N LEU A 72 9.62 1.47 2.85
CA LEU A 72 8.88 0.23 3.00
C LEU A 72 8.75 -0.02 4.50
N ARG A 73 7.52 -0.22 4.97
CA ARG A 73 7.24 -0.38 6.40
C ARG A 73 5.96 -1.20 6.63
N PRO A 74 5.75 -1.71 7.85
CA PRO A 74 4.46 -2.26 8.24
C PRO A 74 3.34 -1.23 8.10
N LEU A 75 2.14 -1.71 7.79
CA LEU A 75 0.91 -0.93 7.81
C LEU A 75 0.73 -0.25 9.17
N ARG A 76 0.24 0.99 9.18
CA ARG A 76 -0.15 1.73 10.38
C ARG A 76 -1.64 1.98 10.40
N ARG A 77 -2.20 2.27 11.57
CA ARG A 77 -3.61 2.62 11.68
C ARG A 77 -3.91 3.93 10.97
N SER A 78 -2.98 4.90 11.01
CA SER A 78 -3.13 6.16 10.29
C SER A 78 -3.17 6.01 8.77
N ASP A 79 -2.76 4.86 8.21
CA ASP A 79 -2.66 4.70 6.75
C ASP A 79 -4.02 4.71 6.04
N TYR A 80 -5.11 4.59 6.80
CA TYR A 80 -6.46 4.94 6.33
C TYR A 80 -6.52 6.33 5.70
N GLN A 81 -5.84 7.31 6.31
CA GLN A 81 -5.80 8.70 5.86
C GLN A 81 -4.68 8.97 4.85
N ASN A 82 -3.79 7.99 4.62
CA ASN A 82 -2.63 8.12 3.76
C ASN A 82 -2.79 7.36 2.43
N GLY A 83 -4.02 7.07 2.01
CA GLY A 83 -4.32 6.52 0.68
C GLY A 83 -4.23 5.00 0.56
N PHE A 84 -4.17 4.24 1.65
CA PHE A 84 -4.07 2.78 1.61
C PHE A 84 -5.22 2.13 0.81
N LEU A 85 -6.46 2.53 1.09
CA LEU A 85 -7.65 1.99 0.40
C LEU A 85 -7.70 2.41 -1.08
N ASP A 86 -7.22 3.62 -1.41
CA ASP A 86 -7.12 4.09 -2.79
C ASP A 86 -6.17 3.19 -3.59
N VAL A 87 -5.04 2.78 -3.00
CA VAL A 87 -4.10 1.87 -3.66
C VAL A 87 -4.73 0.50 -3.89
N LEU A 88 -5.46 -0.07 -2.93
CA LEU A 88 -6.16 -1.36 -3.12
C LEU A 88 -7.21 -1.32 -4.24
N SER A 89 -7.80 -0.14 -4.51
CA SER A 89 -8.82 0.01 -5.55
C SER A 89 -8.32 -0.28 -6.98
N VAL A 90 -7.00 -0.25 -7.21
CA VAL A 90 -6.42 -0.64 -8.52
C VAL A 90 -6.40 -2.15 -8.74
N LEU A 91 -6.52 -2.94 -7.67
CA LEU A 91 -6.53 -4.40 -7.72
C LEU A 91 -7.95 -4.94 -7.87
N THR A 92 -8.88 -4.47 -7.04
CA THR A 92 -10.27 -4.97 -7.03
C THR A 92 -11.23 -3.99 -6.34
N LYS A 93 -12.51 -4.35 -6.25
CA LYS A 93 -13.53 -3.58 -5.54
C LYS A 93 -13.25 -3.60 -4.03
N VAL A 94 -12.95 -2.43 -3.46
CA VAL A 94 -12.78 -2.24 -2.01
C VAL A 94 -14.12 -2.01 -1.29
N GLY A 95 -14.98 -1.17 -1.88
CA GLY A 95 -16.23 -0.74 -1.25
C GLY A 95 -16.05 0.48 -0.34
N GLU A 96 -17.14 0.88 0.32
CA GLU A 96 -17.15 2.05 1.20
C GLU A 96 -16.63 1.68 2.59
N PHE A 97 -15.72 2.48 3.13
CA PHE A 97 -15.17 2.31 4.48
C PHE A 97 -15.53 3.51 5.35
N THR A 98 -15.88 3.22 6.61
CA THR A 98 -15.84 4.22 7.67
C THR A 98 -14.57 4.04 8.49
N THR A 99 -14.18 5.08 9.24
CA THR A 99 -13.03 5.01 10.17
C THR A 99 -13.21 3.91 11.21
N GLU A 100 -14.44 3.67 11.65
CA GLU A 100 -14.79 2.62 12.62
C GLU A 100 -14.55 1.23 12.03
N LEU A 101 -15.03 0.98 10.81
CA LEU A 101 -14.83 -0.29 10.12
C LEU A 101 -13.33 -0.55 9.87
N TRP A 102 -12.59 0.48 9.46
CA TRP A 102 -11.14 0.41 9.32
C TRP A 102 -10.46 0.00 10.64
N ASN A 103 -10.78 0.72 11.72
CA ASN A 103 -10.16 0.50 13.03
C ASN A 103 -10.48 -0.88 13.57
N GLU A 104 -11.72 -1.35 13.42
CA GLU A 104 -12.12 -2.70 13.83
C GLU A 104 -11.33 -3.76 13.07
N ARG A 105 -11.20 -3.63 11.75
CA ARG A 105 -10.43 -4.57 10.93
C ARG A 105 -8.94 -4.54 11.27
N TYR A 106 -8.37 -3.34 11.44
CA TYR A 106 -6.97 -3.18 11.84
C TYR A 106 -6.71 -3.82 13.21
N ASP A 107 -7.56 -3.58 14.21
CA ASP A 107 -7.43 -4.18 15.55
C ASP A 107 -7.49 -5.70 15.52
N TRP A 108 -8.36 -6.25 14.69
CA TRP A 108 -8.49 -7.69 14.54
C TRP A 108 -7.20 -8.31 13.97
N MET A 109 -6.59 -7.66 12.98
CA MET A 109 -5.33 -8.09 12.37
C MET A 109 -4.14 -7.85 13.30
N ALA A 110 -4.11 -6.74 14.04
CA ALA A 110 -3.04 -6.40 14.97
C ALA A 110 -2.92 -7.41 16.12
N LYS A 111 -4.04 -8.00 16.55
CA LYS A 111 -4.07 -9.11 17.54
C LYS A 111 -3.53 -10.43 16.98
N ARG A 112 -3.29 -10.51 15.69
CA ARG A 112 -2.79 -11.66 14.91
C ARG A 112 -1.60 -11.24 14.07
N ASN A 113 -0.76 -10.37 14.62
CA ASN A 113 0.43 -9.84 13.94
C ASN A 113 1.58 -10.85 13.83
N ASP A 114 1.35 -12.09 14.30
CA ASP A 114 2.14 -13.28 14.00
C ASP A 114 1.58 -14.09 12.82
N GLU A 115 0.41 -13.71 12.27
CA GLU A 115 -0.23 -14.33 11.11
C GLU A 115 -0.36 -13.37 9.94
N TYR A 116 -0.74 -12.11 10.19
CA TYR A 116 -0.94 -11.07 9.18
C TYR A 116 0.22 -10.07 9.16
N TYR A 117 0.96 -10.06 8.06
CA TYR A 117 2.03 -9.12 7.80
C TYR A 117 1.66 -8.25 6.60
N ILE A 118 1.07 -7.09 6.86
CA ILE A 118 0.69 -6.13 5.81
C ILE A 118 1.76 -5.04 5.71
N LEU A 119 2.32 -4.91 4.52
CA LEU A 119 3.36 -3.95 4.20
C LEU A 119 2.82 -2.85 3.30
N VAL A 120 3.37 -1.66 3.47
CA VAL A 120 3.14 -0.53 2.59
C VAL A 120 4.46 0.03 2.06
N ILE A 121 4.44 0.46 0.81
CA ILE A 121 5.45 1.35 0.25
C ILE A 121 4.87 2.76 0.24
N CYS A 122 5.62 3.71 0.81
CA CYS A 122 5.28 5.12 0.75
C CYS A 122 6.25 5.88 -0.15
N ASP A 123 5.76 6.92 -0.83
CA ASP A 123 6.62 7.85 -1.57
C ASP A 123 7.24 8.92 -0.64
N GLY A 124 8.00 9.86 -1.22
CA GLY A 124 8.69 10.92 -0.47
C GLY A 124 7.78 11.91 0.25
N THR A 125 6.46 11.87 0.01
CA THR A 125 5.47 12.66 0.77
C THR A 125 4.91 11.91 1.97
N GLY A 126 5.23 10.61 2.11
CA GLY A 126 4.68 9.71 3.12
C GLY A 126 3.35 9.05 2.72
N ARG A 127 2.80 9.37 1.54
CA ARG A 127 1.58 8.74 1.02
C ARG A 127 1.84 7.28 0.64
N VAL A 128 0.89 6.39 0.96
CA VAL A 128 0.91 4.99 0.54
C VAL A 128 0.72 4.93 -0.98
N VAL A 129 1.62 4.24 -1.66
CA VAL A 129 1.65 4.06 -3.12
C VAL A 129 1.74 2.60 -3.53
N GLY A 130 1.95 1.69 -2.58
CA GLY A 130 1.95 0.26 -2.79
C GLY A 130 1.58 -0.49 -1.53
N THR A 131 0.92 -1.62 -1.69
CA THR A 131 0.53 -2.52 -0.59
C THR A 131 0.73 -3.98 -1.00
N GLY A 132 0.93 -4.81 0.01
CA GLY A 132 0.99 -6.26 -0.12
C GLY A 132 0.90 -6.92 1.24
N SER A 133 0.32 -8.11 1.26
CA SER A 133 0.06 -8.86 2.47
C SER A 133 0.76 -10.22 2.42
N LEU A 134 1.22 -10.69 3.56
CA LEU A 134 1.60 -12.08 3.79
C LEU A 134 0.74 -12.64 4.92
N ILE A 135 0.04 -13.73 4.65
CA ILE A 135 -0.70 -14.50 5.64
C ILE A 135 0.04 -15.82 5.90
N VAL A 136 0.41 -16.07 7.16
CA VAL A 136 1.14 -17.27 7.55
C VAL A 136 0.16 -18.35 8.03
N GLU A 137 0.03 -19.41 7.25
CA GLU A 137 -0.81 -20.56 7.58
C GLU A 137 0.00 -21.64 8.33
N ARG A 138 -0.52 -22.08 9.48
CA ARG A 138 0.03 -23.22 10.24
C ARG A 138 -0.52 -24.52 9.68
N LYS A 139 0.34 -25.51 9.42
CA LYS A 139 -0.06 -26.83 8.91
C LYS A 139 0.45 -27.95 9.80
N PHE A 140 -0.20 -29.12 9.79
CA PHE A 140 0.35 -30.34 10.40
C PHE A 140 1.41 -31.02 9.52
N ILE A 141 1.23 -30.95 8.20
CA ILE A 141 2.19 -31.48 7.22
C ILE A 141 3.52 -30.73 7.29
N HIS A 142 4.58 -31.31 6.69
CA HIS A 142 5.94 -30.78 6.79
C HIS A 142 6.41 -30.57 8.24
N ALA A 143 6.05 -31.51 9.12
CA ALA A 143 6.41 -31.51 10.54
C ALA A 143 5.97 -30.23 11.28
N ALA A 144 4.66 -29.96 11.27
CA ALA A 144 4.08 -28.73 11.80
C ALA A 144 4.54 -27.46 11.07
N GLY A 145 4.75 -27.55 9.75
CA GLY A 145 5.34 -26.48 8.93
C GLY A 145 4.40 -25.29 8.69
N LEU A 146 5.00 -24.19 8.23
CA LEU A 146 4.29 -22.93 7.90
C LEU A 146 4.33 -22.66 6.39
N VAL A 147 3.24 -22.10 5.85
CA VAL A 147 3.17 -21.60 4.47
C VAL A 147 2.82 -20.13 4.47
N GLY A 148 3.58 -19.34 3.74
CA GLY A 148 3.26 -17.95 3.46
C GLY A 148 2.31 -17.85 2.26
N HIS A 149 1.23 -17.10 2.40
CA HIS A 149 0.31 -16.75 1.30
C HIS A 149 0.46 -15.26 1.03
N ILE A 150 0.94 -14.90 -0.15
CA ILE A 150 1.09 -13.51 -0.56
C ILE A 150 -0.22 -13.06 -1.22
N GLU A 151 -0.81 -12.01 -0.66
CA GLU A 151 -2.14 -11.51 -1.00
C GLU A 151 -2.11 -9.99 -1.27
N ASP A 152 -3.17 -9.50 -1.91
CA ASP A 152 -3.49 -8.06 -2.03
C ASP A 152 -2.34 -7.17 -2.55
N ILE A 153 -1.59 -7.67 -3.55
CA ILE A 153 -0.50 -6.92 -4.19
C ILE A 153 -1.07 -5.84 -5.09
N ALA A 154 -0.86 -4.58 -4.72
CA ALA A 154 -1.31 -3.43 -5.49
C ALA A 154 -0.27 -2.32 -5.49
N ILE A 155 -0.01 -1.72 -6.66
CA ILE A 155 0.84 -0.54 -6.84
C ILE A 155 0.02 0.49 -7.61
N GLU A 156 -0.04 1.72 -7.08
CA GLU A 156 -0.75 2.82 -7.72
C GLU A 156 -0.31 3.00 -9.18
N SER A 157 -1.26 3.23 -10.10
CA SER A 157 -1.02 3.19 -11.55
C SER A 157 0.13 4.09 -12.04
N ASN A 158 0.26 5.30 -11.50
CA ASN A 158 1.34 6.24 -11.83
C ASN A 158 2.69 5.92 -11.14
N GLN A 159 2.72 4.89 -10.29
CA GLN A 159 3.89 4.40 -9.56
C GLN A 159 4.40 3.05 -10.11
N GLN A 160 3.65 2.44 -11.03
CA GLN A 160 4.03 1.21 -11.72
C GLN A 160 5.27 1.41 -12.61
N GLY A 161 5.94 0.31 -12.97
CA GLY A 161 7.19 0.34 -13.76
C GLY A 161 8.45 0.73 -12.97
N LYS A 162 8.31 1.30 -11.76
CA LYS A 162 9.43 1.72 -10.87
C LYS A 162 9.99 0.59 -9.98
N LYS A 163 9.71 -0.66 -10.33
CA LYS A 163 10.09 -1.87 -9.56
C LYS A 163 9.49 -1.98 -8.15
N LEU A 164 8.56 -1.12 -7.74
CA LEU A 164 7.94 -1.17 -6.40
C LEU A 164 7.25 -2.50 -6.11
N GLY A 165 6.48 -3.04 -7.07
CA GLY A 165 5.86 -4.37 -6.92
C GLY A 165 6.90 -5.48 -6.71
N LEU A 166 8.02 -5.44 -7.43
CA LEU A 166 9.12 -6.40 -7.24
C LEU A 166 9.70 -6.31 -5.82
N ARG A 167 9.86 -5.08 -5.30
CA ARG A 167 10.33 -4.86 -3.92
C ARG A 167 9.32 -5.35 -2.89
N MET A 168 8.02 -5.15 -3.13
CA MET A 168 6.95 -5.68 -2.27
C MET A 168 7.02 -7.20 -2.17
N ILE A 169 7.10 -7.90 -3.32
CA ILE A 169 7.19 -9.38 -3.32
C ILE A 169 8.44 -9.86 -2.58
N HIS A 170 9.61 -9.27 -2.83
CA HIS A 170 10.83 -9.68 -2.14
C HIS A 170 10.77 -9.41 -0.63
N ALA A 171 10.11 -8.34 -0.21
CA ALA A 171 9.93 -8.05 1.21
C ALA A 171 9.04 -9.08 1.88
N LEU A 172 7.90 -9.43 1.28
CA LEU A 172 6.98 -10.42 1.83
C LEU A 172 7.62 -11.82 1.86
N ASP A 173 8.38 -12.19 0.83
CA ASP A 173 9.10 -13.47 0.79
C ASP A 173 10.22 -13.53 1.85
N TYR A 174 10.90 -12.40 2.10
CA TYR A 174 11.83 -12.29 3.22
C TYR A 174 11.12 -12.52 4.56
N VAL A 175 9.99 -11.84 4.81
CA VAL A 175 9.20 -12.05 6.04
C VAL A 175 8.83 -13.52 6.20
N ALA A 176 8.29 -14.15 5.15
CA ALA A 176 7.89 -15.56 5.17
C ALA A 176 9.06 -16.48 5.56
N LYS A 177 10.24 -16.25 4.98
CA LYS A 177 11.44 -17.01 5.32
C LYS A 177 11.88 -16.80 6.77
N GLU A 178 11.91 -15.55 7.24
CA GLU A 178 12.36 -15.21 8.60
C GLU A 178 11.44 -15.81 9.68
N VAL A 179 10.14 -15.88 9.42
CA VAL A 179 9.17 -16.49 10.35
C VAL A 179 9.10 -18.02 10.24
N GLY A 180 9.86 -18.63 9.32
CA GLY A 180 10.03 -20.07 9.22
C GLY A 180 9.08 -20.78 8.23
N CYS A 181 8.47 -20.07 7.29
CA CYS A 181 7.73 -20.70 6.21
C CYS A 181 8.66 -21.55 5.34
N TYR A 182 8.22 -22.76 5.00
CA TYR A 182 8.98 -23.63 4.08
C TYR A 182 8.76 -23.26 2.61
N LYS A 183 7.73 -22.44 2.33
CA LYS A 183 7.45 -21.83 1.02
C LYS A 183 6.51 -20.64 1.15
N SER A 184 6.55 -19.77 0.15
CA SER A 184 5.53 -18.76 -0.15
C SER A 184 4.75 -19.17 -1.39
N ILE A 185 3.44 -18.92 -1.42
CA ILE A 185 2.57 -19.11 -2.59
C ILE A 185 1.70 -17.88 -2.81
N LEU A 186 1.19 -17.75 -4.03
CA LEU A 186 0.24 -16.73 -4.45
C LEU A 186 -0.47 -17.24 -5.71
N ASP A 187 -1.65 -16.69 -5.96
CA ASP A 187 -2.40 -16.89 -7.19
C ASP A 187 -2.29 -15.65 -8.09
N CYS A 188 -2.30 -15.89 -9.42
CA CYS A 188 -2.20 -14.83 -10.39
C CYS A 188 -2.86 -15.21 -11.73
N SER A 189 -3.24 -14.19 -12.50
CA SER A 189 -3.72 -14.35 -13.86
C SER A 189 -2.57 -14.65 -14.84
N GLU A 190 -2.91 -15.14 -16.03
CA GLU A 190 -1.91 -15.30 -17.10
C GLU A 190 -1.24 -13.97 -17.49
N ALA A 191 -1.98 -12.85 -17.41
CA ALA A 191 -1.47 -11.53 -17.77
C ALA A 191 -0.34 -11.02 -16.84
N ASN A 192 -0.32 -11.45 -15.57
CA ASN A 192 0.68 -11.06 -14.59
C ASN A 192 1.65 -12.18 -14.19
N GLU A 193 1.50 -13.42 -14.71
CA GLU A 193 2.44 -14.52 -14.47
C GLU A 193 3.89 -14.10 -14.77
N GLY A 194 4.12 -13.39 -15.89
CA GLY A 194 5.45 -12.90 -16.28
C GLY A 194 6.09 -11.91 -15.29
N PHE A 195 5.29 -11.24 -14.45
CA PHE A 195 5.81 -10.42 -13.36
C PHE A 195 6.30 -11.30 -12.19
N TYR A 196 5.52 -12.31 -11.79
CA TYR A 196 5.89 -13.20 -10.69
C TYR A 196 7.09 -14.10 -11.03
N LEU A 197 7.23 -14.52 -12.28
CA LEU A 197 8.44 -15.19 -12.77
C LEU A 197 9.69 -14.32 -12.58
N LYS A 198 9.60 -13.01 -12.83
CA LYS A 198 10.72 -12.06 -12.59
C LYS A 198 11.01 -11.84 -11.10
N CYS A 199 10.05 -12.12 -10.23
CA CYS A 199 10.23 -12.10 -8.77
C CYS A 199 10.83 -13.41 -8.23
N GLY A 200 11.10 -14.41 -9.09
CA GLY A 200 11.68 -15.70 -8.69
C GLY A 200 10.65 -16.79 -8.37
N PHE A 201 9.35 -16.51 -8.48
CA PHE A 201 8.30 -17.51 -8.34
C PHE A 201 8.22 -18.40 -9.58
N LYS A 202 7.57 -19.56 -9.43
CA LYS A 202 7.34 -20.53 -10.50
C LYS A 202 5.90 -21.01 -10.44
N ARG A 203 5.31 -21.35 -11.60
CA ARG A 203 3.99 -21.97 -11.65
C ARG A 203 3.99 -23.30 -10.89
N ALA A 204 3.05 -23.46 -9.95
CA ALA A 204 3.00 -24.61 -9.04
C ALA A 204 1.63 -25.30 -8.96
N GLY A 205 0.60 -24.75 -9.62
CA GLY A 205 -0.76 -25.28 -9.57
C GLY A 205 -1.74 -24.47 -10.42
N LEU A 206 -3.03 -24.71 -10.19
CA LEU A 206 -4.15 -23.93 -10.72
C LEU A 206 -4.96 -23.43 -9.54
N GLU A 207 -5.26 -22.14 -9.53
CA GLU A 207 -6.28 -21.58 -8.64
C GLU A 207 -7.66 -22.07 -9.10
N MET A 208 -8.49 -22.48 -8.13
CA MET A 208 -9.88 -22.85 -8.37
C MET A 208 -10.76 -22.03 -7.44
N ALA A 209 -11.77 -21.34 -7.98
CA ALA A 209 -12.63 -20.46 -7.20
C ALA A 209 -14.11 -20.87 -7.32
N HIS A 210 -14.86 -20.69 -6.22
CA HIS A 210 -16.31 -20.78 -6.16
C HIS A 210 -16.84 -19.57 -5.39
N TYR A 211 -17.49 -18.65 -6.10
CA TYR A 211 -18.01 -17.41 -5.53
C TYR A 211 -19.43 -17.63 -4.99
N TYR A 212 -19.73 -17.06 -3.81
CA TYR A 212 -21.02 -17.13 -3.11
C TYR A 212 -21.79 -15.81 -3.15
#